data_AF-A0AA88W521-F1
#
_entry.id   AF-A0AA88W521-F1
#
_cell.length_a   1.000
_cell.length_b   1.000
_cell.length_c   1.000
_cell.angle_alpha   90.00
_cell.angle_beta   90.00
_cell.angle_gamma   90.00
#
_symmetry.space_group_name_H-M   'P 1'
#
loop_
_entity.id
_entity.type
_entity.pdbx_description
1 polymer ?
#
loop_
_entity_poly.entity_id
_entity_poly.type
_entity_poly.pdbx_seq_one_letter_code
_entity_poly.pdbx_strand_id
1 'polypeptide(L)'
;MMEVPQLHGFGAAANRLLEAYKMLLKFLWNLRNLRDSHVAVVVGSSETVAGEPSSVTRIISECETALTFLNCDLGVLSSSIAREQGEEAIF
;
A
#
# COMPACT_ATOMS: atom_id res chain seq x y z
N MET A 1 -8.00 -6.20 -3.72
CA MET A 1 -8.19 -4.83 -3.20
C MET A 1 -7.53 -4.80 -1.84
N MET A 2 -6.62 -3.86 -1.57
CA MET A 2 -6.06 -3.73 -0.21
C MET A 2 -7.06 -3.00 0.67
N GLU A 3 -7.38 -3.58 1.82
CA GLU A 3 -8.25 -2.94 2.81
C GLU A 3 -7.55 -1.71 3.41
N VAL A 4 -8.34 -0.72 3.83
CA VAL A 4 -7.83 0.46 4.54
C VAL A 4 -7.62 0.10 6.01
N PRO A 5 -6.43 0.32 6.59
CA PRO A 5 -6.19 0.02 7.99
C PRO A 5 -7.04 0.91 8.89
N GLN A 6 -7.64 0.32 9.93
CA GLN A 6 -8.38 1.07 10.95
C GLN A 6 -7.42 1.64 11.99
N LEU A 7 -7.37 2.98 12.10
CA LEU A 7 -6.39 3.70 12.93
C LEU A 7 -7.03 4.31 14.19
N HIS A 8 -7.90 3.56 14.87
CA HIS A 8 -8.52 4.02 16.12
C HIS A 8 -7.44 4.33 17.18
N GLY A 9 -7.63 5.42 17.94
CA GLY A 9 -6.72 5.81 19.02
C GLY A 9 -5.49 6.65 18.63
N PHE A 10 -5.19 6.81 17.34
CA PHE A 10 -4.02 7.58 16.87
C PHE A 10 -4.18 9.12 16.90
N GLY A 11 -5.31 9.65 17.36
CA GLY A 11 -5.56 11.09 17.46
C GLY A 11 -5.32 11.86 16.15
N ALA A 12 -4.71 13.05 16.23
CA ALA A 12 -4.42 13.88 15.05
C ALA A 12 -3.44 13.24 14.04
N ALA A 13 -2.61 12.29 14.49
CA ALA A 13 -1.69 11.55 13.62
C ALA A 13 -2.42 10.52 12.74
N ALA A 14 -3.57 10.00 13.20
CA ALA A 14 -4.39 9.02 12.48
C ALA A 14 -4.77 9.52 11.08
N ASN A 15 -5.25 10.76 11.01
CA ASN A 15 -5.73 11.34 9.76
C ASN A 15 -4.56 11.58 8.78
N ARG A 16 -3.42 12.06 9.26
CA ARG A 16 -2.21 12.25 8.42
C ARG A 16 -1.71 10.93 7.87
N LEU A 17 -1.70 9.88 8.69
CA LEU A 17 -1.30 8.54 8.31
C LEU A 17 -2.27 7.93 7.30
N LEU A 18 -3.58 8.13 7.48
CA LEU A 18 -4.60 7.68 6.55
C LEU A 18 -4.47 8.36 5.18
N GLU A 19 -4.20 9.66 5.13
CA GLU A 19 -3.96 10.38 3.87
C GLU A 19 -2.68 9.93 3.19
N ALA A 20 -1.59 9.69 3.94
CA ALA A 20 -0.37 9.11 3.40
C ALA A 20 -0.64 7.71 2.79
N TYR A 21 -1.40 6.86 3.49
CA TYR A 21 -1.79 5.54 3.00
C TYR A 21 -2.61 5.61 1.70
N LYS A 22 -3.62 6.50 1.63
CA LYS A 22 -4.40 6.73 0.40
C LYS A 22 -3.52 7.19 -0.77
N MET A 23 -2.56 8.07 -0.51
CA MET A 23 -1.60 8.51 -1.54
C MET A 23 -0.75 7.36 -2.05
N LEU A 24 -0.28 6.47 -1.17
CA LEU A 24 0.49 5.28 -1.55
C LEU A 24 -0.35 4.31 -2.40
N LEU A 25 -1.61 4.08 -2.04
CA LEU A 25 -2.52 3.26 -2.86
C LEU A 25 -2.74 3.84 -4.25
N LYS A 26 -2.94 5.17 -4.33
CA LYS A 26 -3.06 5.87 -5.61
C LYS A 26 -1.79 5.76 -6.45
N PHE A 27 -0.63 5.86 -5.82
CA PHE A 27 0.66 5.68 -6.49
C PHE A 27 0.80 4.26 -7.06
N LEU A 28 0.47 3.22 -6.28
CA LEU A 28 0.49 1.84 -6.74
C LEU A 28 -0.45 1.62 -7.93
N TRP A 29 -1.66 2.19 -7.88
CA TRP A 29 -2.61 2.16 -9.00
C TRP A 29 -2.03 2.79 -10.27
N ASN A 30 -1.38 3.95 -10.15
CA ASN A 30 -0.74 4.62 -11.27
C ASN A 30 0.39 3.77 -11.87
N LEU A 31 1.19 3.09 -11.04
CA LEU A 31 2.24 2.19 -11.53
C LEU A 31 1.65 1.00 -12.31
N ARG A 32 0.55 0.41 -11.83
CA ARG A 32 -0.16 -0.65 -12.56
C ARG A 32 -0.65 -0.15 -13.93
N ASN A 33 -1.27 1.03 -13.98
CA ASN A 33 -1.70 1.63 -15.25
C ASN A 33 -0.53 1.91 -16.20
N LEU A 34 0.63 2.32 -15.67
CA LEU A 34 1.84 2.54 -16.46
C LEU A 34 2.35 1.23 -17.07
N ARG A 35 2.40 0.15 -16.27
CA ARG A 35 2.74 -1.19 -16.77
C ARG A 35 1.78 -1.63 -17.86
N ASP A 36 0.48 -1.47 -17.65
CA ASP A 36 -0.54 -1.92 -18.61
C ASP A 36 -0.47 -1.11 -19.91
N SER A 37 -0.21 0.19 -19.82
CA SER A 37 0.07 1.07 -20.97
C SER A 37 1.33 0.61 -21.72
N HIS A 38 2.40 0.25 -20.99
CA HIS A 38 3.63 -0.27 -21.60
C HIS A 38 3.39 -1.61 -22.31
N VAL A 39 2.64 -2.54 -21.71
CA VAL A 39 2.27 -3.81 -22.35
C VAL A 39 1.46 -3.55 -23.62
N ALA A 40 0.49 -2.63 -23.60
CA ALA A 40 -0.30 -2.29 -24.79
C ALA A 40 0.57 -1.73 -25.93
N VAL A 41 1.58 -0.91 -25.62
CA VAL A 41 2.54 -0.37 -26.60
C VAL A 41 3.46 -1.47 -27.14
N VAL A 42 4.00 -2.33 -26.27
CA VAL A 42 4.88 -3.44 -26.68
C VAL A 42 4.13 -4.47 -27.52
N VAL A 43 2.87 -4.77 -27.22
CA VAL A 43 2.04 -5.66 -28.05
C VAL A 43 1.79 -5.07 -29.45
N GLY A 44 1.82 -3.75 -29.61
CA GLY A 44 1.76 -3.06 -30.90
C GLY A 44 3.11 -2.94 -31.62
N SER A 45 4.22 -3.26 -30.96
CA SER A 45 5.58 -3.21 -31.50
C SER A 45 6.12 -4.63 -31.73
N SER A 46 6.80 -4.89 -32.86
CA SER A 46 7.30 -6.23 -33.21
C SER A 46 8.52 -6.68 -32.38
N GLU A 47 8.71 -6.15 -31.17
CA GLU A 47 9.88 -6.38 -30.33
C GLU A 47 9.52 -7.26 -29.14
N THR A 48 9.82 -8.56 -29.26
CA THR A 48 9.61 -9.55 -28.21
C THR A 48 10.83 -9.57 -27.29
N VAL A 49 10.81 -8.76 -26.23
CA VAL A 49 11.78 -8.89 -25.12
C VAL A 49 11.30 -10.03 -24.23
N ALA A 50 11.75 -11.25 -24.55
CA ALA A 50 11.45 -12.45 -23.77
C ALA A 50 12.41 -12.57 -22.57
N GLY A 51 11.86 -12.68 -21.35
CA GLY A 51 12.52 -13.39 -20.24
C GLY A 51 12.46 -12.75 -18.86
N GLU A 52 12.51 -11.43 -18.73
CA GLU A 52 12.55 -10.77 -17.41
C GLU A 52 11.29 -9.93 -17.12
N PRO A 53 10.77 -9.96 -15.88
CA PRO A 53 9.73 -9.02 -15.48
C PRO A 53 10.27 -7.60 -15.67
N SER A 54 9.49 -6.75 -16.34
CA SER A 54 9.88 -5.35 -16.53
C SER A 54 10.22 -4.72 -15.17
N SER A 55 11.17 -3.78 -15.15
CA SER A 55 11.54 -3.03 -13.94
C SER A 55 10.31 -2.45 -13.23
N VAL A 56 9.30 -2.01 -14.00
CA VAL A 56 8.00 -1.56 -13.51
C VAL A 56 7.23 -2.67 -12.77
N THR A 57 7.23 -3.90 -13.29
CA THR A 57 6.59 -5.06 -12.63
C THR A 57 7.28 -5.38 -11.30
N ARG A 58 8.61 -5.31 -11.24
CA ARG A 58 9.37 -5.51 -9.99
C ARG A 58 9.03 -4.43 -8.95
N ILE A 59 9.02 -3.16 -9.36
CA ILE A 59 8.65 -2.02 -8.49
C ILE A 59 7.23 -2.18 -7.95
N ILE A 60 6.26 -2.56 -8.79
CA ILE A 60 4.88 -2.81 -8.35
C ILE A 60 4.84 -3.89 -7.26
N SER A 61 5.55 -5.01 -7.46
CA SER A 61 5.61 -6.09 -6.48
C SER A 61 6.24 -5.64 -5.16
N GLU A 62 7.34 -4.90 -5.20
CA GLU A 62 8.01 -4.36 -4.00
C GLU A 62 7.11 -3.40 -3.24
N CYS A 63 6.40 -2.50 -3.95
CA CYS A 63 5.43 -1.60 -3.34
C CYS A 63 4.25 -2.35 -2.72
N GLU A 64 3.76 -3.43 -3.34
CA GLU A 64 2.70 -4.27 -2.80
C GLU A 64 3.12 -4.94 -1.50
N THR A 65 4.31 -5.54 -1.49
CA THR A 65 4.89 -6.16 -0.30
C THR A 65 5.06 -5.13 0.83
N ALA A 66 5.63 -3.96 0.54
CA ALA A 66 5.81 -2.90 1.53
C ALA A 66 4.47 -2.41 2.11
N LEU A 67 3.43 -2.28 1.29
CA LEU A 67 2.09 -1.89 1.75
C LEU A 67 1.44 -2.96 2.62
N THR A 68 1.66 -4.24 2.33
CA THR A 68 1.20 -5.34 3.20
C THR A 68 1.84 -5.26 4.58
N PHE A 69 3.16 -5.06 4.66
CA PHE A 69 3.86 -4.88 5.93
C PHE A 69 3.34 -3.66 6.70
N LEU A 70 3.25 -2.50 6.03
CA LEU A 70 2.72 -1.29 6.65
C LEU A 70 1.31 -1.50 7.22
N ASN A 71 0.41 -2.15 6.48
CA ASN A 71 -0.93 -2.44 6.98
C ASN A 71 -0.95 -3.34 8.21
N CYS A 72 -0.06 -4.34 8.24
CA CYS A 72 0.07 -5.23 9.39
C CYS A 72 0.55 -4.45 10.63
N ASP A 73 1.63 -3.67 10.49
CA ASP A 73 2.21 -2.90 11.58
C ASP A 73 1.23 -1.84 12.12
N LEU A 74 0.49 -1.18 11.23
CA LEU A 74 -0.56 -0.23 11.62
C LEU A 74 -1.71 -0.90 12.36
N GLY A 75 -2.09 -2.12 11.96
CA GLY A 75 -3.07 -2.93 12.68
C GLY A 75 -2.60 -3.28 14.09
N VAL A 76 -1.34 -3.71 14.23
CA VAL A 76 -0.73 -4.02 15.53
C VAL A 76 -0.71 -2.79 16.44
N LEU A 77 -0.25 -1.65 15.92
CA LEU A 77 -0.23 -0.39 16.69
C LEU A 77 -1.64 0.04 17.10
N SER A 78 -2.60 -0.01 16.19
CA SER A 78 -4.01 0.32 16.47
C SER A 78 -4.59 -0.54 17.59
N SER A 79 -4.36 -1.86 17.54
CA SER A 79 -4.80 -2.78 18.58
C SER A 79 -4.09 -2.55 19.93
N SER A 80 -2.81 -2.17 19.90
CA SER A 80 -2.02 -1.88 21.11
C SER A 80 -2.53 -0.63 21.81
N ILE A 81 -2.82 0.44 21.05
CA ILE A 81 -3.39 1.68 21.58
C ILE A 81 -4.79 1.44 22.13
N ALA A 82 -5.64 0.68 21.42
CA ALA A 82 -6.98 0.36 21.90
C ALA A 82 -6.97 -0.40 23.23
N ARG A 83 -5.97 -1.29 23.43
CA ARG A 83 -5.76 -2.00 24.69
C ARG A 83 -5.32 -1.05 25.81
N GLU A 84 -4.34 -0.18 25.57
CA GLU A 84 -3.88 0.82 26.56
C GLU A 84 -5.01 1.76 27.00
N GLN A 85 -5.80 2.28 26.06
CA GLN A 85 -6.94 3.16 26.40
C GLN A 85 -8.03 2.42 27.18
N GLY A 86 -8.25 1.13 26.90
CA GLY A 86 -9.14 0.28 27.67
C GLY A 86 -8.65 0.05 29.10
N GLU A 87 -7.33 -0.02 29.32
CA GLU A 87 -6.71 -0.17 30.64
C GLU A 87 -6.75 1.14 31.44
N GLU A 88 -6.53 2.30 30.81
CA GLU A 88 -6.65 3.62 31.47
C GLU A 88 -8.08 3.96 31.92
N ALA A 89 -9.11 3.48 31.23
CA ALA A 89 -10.51 3.75 31.58
C ALA A 89 -11.01 3.00 32.83
N ILE A 90 -10.20 2.08 33.38
CA ILE A 90 -10.56 1.22 34.53
C ILE A 90 -9.96 1.77 35.84
N PHE A 91 -9.11 2.79 35.78
CA PHE A 91 -8.51 3.49 36.94
C PHE A 91 -9.06 4.90 37.11
#